data_AF-A0A2T0R508-F1
#
_entry.id   AF-A0A2T0R508-F1
#
_cell.length_a   1.000
_cell.length_b   1.000
_cell.length_c   1.000
_cell.angle_alpha   90.00
_cell.angle_beta   90.00
_cell.angle_gamma   90.00
#
_symmetry.space_group_name_H-M   'P 1'
#
loop_
_entity.id
_entity.type
_entity.pdbx_description
1 polymer ?
#
loop_
_entity_poly.entity_id
_entity_poly.type
_entity_poly.pdbx_seq_one_letter_code
_entity_poly.pdbx_strand_id
1 'polypeptide(L)'
;MDAQALFAHLMKAHVAPAWRRMGLRGSGNAFRLPNDAGHYALIGVQRDKWNTAQRCAFTLNVSFTSAQEWAAAQVVQPWIGDAPNANAHTPGVGWWQRVGSLVADGHDHWWLVQACDDGEGGGAGGGSAVDGGEVVGVDAVAAEVIDIVAEVVLPQLQARLDGQPVPAPPVWSWTAPSRT
;
A
#
# COMPACT_ATOMS: atom_id res chain seq x y z
N MET A 1 -13.49 -14.21 -12.83
CA MET A 1 -12.71 -12.94 -12.96
C MET A 1 -11.30 -13.21 -12.46
N ASP A 2 -10.23 -12.80 -13.14
CA ASP A 2 -8.86 -13.07 -12.67
C ASP A 2 -8.46 -12.17 -11.47
N ALA A 3 -7.41 -12.56 -10.74
CA ALA A 3 -6.96 -11.86 -9.55
C ALA A 3 -6.46 -10.42 -9.82
N GLN A 4 -6.00 -10.14 -11.04
CA GLN A 4 -5.58 -8.78 -11.41
C GLN A 4 -6.79 -7.88 -11.62
N ALA A 5 -7.84 -8.39 -12.25
CA ALA A 5 -9.12 -7.72 -12.42
C ALA A 5 -9.82 -7.52 -11.06
N LEU A 6 -9.74 -8.49 -10.15
CA LEU A 6 -10.23 -8.33 -8.77
C LEU A 6 -9.46 -7.26 -8.01
N PHE A 7 -8.13 -7.22 -8.10
CA PHE A 7 -7.34 -6.12 -7.51
C PHE A 7 -7.72 -4.76 -8.11
N ALA A 8 -7.90 -4.67 -9.42
CA ALA A 8 -8.33 -3.42 -10.07
C ALA A 8 -9.74 -3.01 -9.59
N HIS A 9 -10.64 -3.97 -9.40
CA HIS A 9 -11.96 -3.75 -8.83
C HIS A 9 -11.88 -3.26 -7.38
N LEU A 10 -11.13 -3.94 -6.51
CA LEU A 10 -10.84 -3.54 -5.13
C LEU A 10 -10.42 -2.07 -5.06
N MET A 11 -9.43 -1.69 -5.88
CA MET A 11 -8.90 -0.34 -5.92
C MET A 11 -9.94 0.67 -6.39
N LYS A 12 -10.68 0.36 -7.46
CA LYS A 12 -11.61 1.29 -8.10
C LYS A 12 -12.90 1.48 -7.31
N ALA A 13 -13.44 0.40 -6.75
CA ALA A 13 -14.74 0.39 -6.09
C ALA A 13 -14.66 0.79 -4.61
N HIS A 14 -13.57 0.44 -3.91
CA HIS A 14 -13.49 0.61 -2.46
C HIS A 14 -12.37 1.56 -2.04
N VAL A 15 -11.11 1.21 -2.33
CA VAL A 15 -9.93 1.87 -1.75
C VAL A 15 -9.77 3.31 -2.26
N ALA A 16 -9.70 3.52 -3.58
CA ALA A 16 -9.46 4.85 -4.12
C ALA A 16 -10.58 5.85 -3.77
N PRO A 17 -11.89 5.49 -3.82
CA PRO A 17 -12.95 6.36 -3.31
C PRO A 17 -12.81 6.70 -1.81
N ALA A 18 -12.47 5.74 -0.96
CA ALA A 18 -12.28 5.97 0.47
C ALA A 18 -11.11 6.92 0.74
N TRP A 19 -9.95 6.66 0.15
CA TRP A 19 -8.78 7.51 0.28
C TRP A 19 -9.02 8.94 -0.21
N ARG A 20 -9.83 9.13 -1.27
CA ARG A 20 -10.21 10.48 -1.74
C ARG A 20 -11.07 11.24 -0.73
N ARG A 21 -11.97 10.55 -0.01
CA ARG A 21 -12.74 11.14 1.09
C ARG A 21 -11.85 11.55 2.26
N MET A 22 -10.74 10.84 2.47
CA MET A 22 -9.71 11.18 3.45
C MET A 22 -8.76 12.31 3.01
N GLY A 23 -8.97 12.89 1.82
CA GLY A 23 -8.17 14.01 1.31
C GLY A 23 -7.06 13.62 0.34
N LEU A 24 -6.75 12.33 0.18
CA LEU A 24 -5.77 11.87 -0.81
C LEU A 24 -6.25 12.18 -2.24
N ARG A 25 -5.30 12.37 -3.14
CA ARG A 25 -5.53 12.56 -4.58
C ARG A 25 -4.67 11.58 -5.37
N GLY A 26 -5.16 11.11 -6.51
CA GLY A 26 -4.47 10.13 -7.34
C GLY A 26 -5.36 8.99 -7.80
N SER A 27 -4.71 8.00 -8.40
CA SER A 27 -5.36 6.85 -9.03
C SER A 27 -4.37 5.71 -9.26
N GLY A 28 -4.90 4.50 -9.45
CA GLY A 28 -4.09 3.34 -9.77
C GLY A 28 -3.17 3.00 -8.60
N ASN A 29 -1.87 3.16 -8.82
CA ASN A 29 -0.81 2.81 -7.86
C ASN A 29 -0.13 4.01 -7.20
N ALA A 30 -0.62 5.23 -7.40
CA ALA A 30 0.02 6.44 -6.88
C ALA A 30 -1.01 7.42 -6.30
N PHE A 31 -0.83 7.77 -5.04
CA PHE A 31 -1.65 8.72 -4.31
C PHE A 31 -0.77 9.72 -3.57
N ARG A 32 -1.28 10.93 -3.36
CA ARG A 32 -0.63 12.01 -2.62
C ARG A 32 -1.59 12.66 -1.65
N LEU A 33 -1.07 13.10 -0.51
CA LEU A 33 -1.74 14.03 0.38
C LEU A 33 -1.37 15.46 -0.06
N PRO A 34 -2.30 16.22 -0.68
CA PRO A 34 -2.00 17.57 -1.14
C PRO A 34 -1.71 18.51 0.03
N ASN A 35 -0.88 19.52 -0.22
CA ASN A 35 -0.50 20.56 0.71
C ASN A 35 -0.05 21.80 -0.08
N ASP A 36 -0.14 22.97 0.54
CA ASP A 36 0.16 24.26 -0.10
C ASP A 36 1.67 24.49 -0.27
N ALA A 37 2.50 23.85 0.56
CA ALA A 37 3.96 23.97 0.52
C ALA A 37 4.62 23.18 -0.63
N GLY A 38 3.84 22.48 -1.45
CA GLY A 38 4.34 21.70 -2.59
C GLY A 38 5.17 20.47 -2.20
N HIS A 39 5.10 20.02 -0.95
CA HIS A 39 5.81 18.84 -0.47
C HIS A 39 5.21 17.55 -1.04
N TYR A 40 6.02 16.51 -1.13
CA TYR A 40 5.65 15.22 -1.68
C TYR A 40 5.32 14.22 -0.57
N ALA A 41 4.08 14.22 -0.09
CA ALA A 41 3.55 13.20 0.82
C ALA A 41 2.81 12.12 0.01
N LEU A 42 3.43 10.95 -0.18
CA LEU A 42 3.03 9.97 -1.20
C LEU A 42 2.72 8.59 -0.60
N ILE A 43 1.78 7.90 -1.25
CA ILE A 43 1.48 6.48 -1.06
C ILE A 43 1.58 5.80 -2.43
N GLY A 44 2.47 4.82 -2.53
CA GLY A 44 2.64 3.95 -3.69
C GLY A 44 2.07 2.58 -3.42
N VAL A 45 1.22 2.06 -4.31
CA VAL A 45 0.77 0.66 -4.27
C VAL A 45 1.76 -0.17 -5.07
N GLN A 46 2.47 -1.09 -4.42
CA GLN A 46 3.44 -1.96 -5.05
C GLN A 46 2.86 -3.36 -5.18
N ARG A 47 2.72 -3.84 -6.41
CA ARG A 47 2.33 -5.23 -6.69
C ARG A 47 3.57 -6.13 -6.70
N ASP A 48 3.40 -7.38 -6.29
CA ASP A 48 4.45 -8.39 -6.41
C ASP A 48 4.73 -8.70 -7.90
N LYS A 49 6.01 -8.97 -8.20
CA LYS A 49 6.45 -9.27 -9.58
C LYS A 49 6.02 -10.65 -10.07
N TRP A 50 5.64 -11.54 -9.17
CA TRP A 50 5.20 -12.92 -9.44
C TRP A 50 3.69 -13.11 -9.32
N ASN A 51 2.93 -12.03 -9.50
CA ASN A 51 1.49 -12.11 -9.62
C ASN A 51 1.07 -12.91 -10.85
N THR A 52 -0.02 -13.67 -10.71
CA THR A 52 -0.56 -14.54 -11.76
C THR A 52 -2.03 -14.21 -11.99
N ALA A 53 -2.69 -14.93 -12.91
CA ALA A 53 -4.13 -14.85 -13.04
C ALA A 53 -4.89 -15.31 -11.79
N GLN A 54 -4.27 -16.16 -10.95
CA GLN A 54 -4.91 -16.72 -9.76
C GLN A 54 -4.59 -15.98 -8.46
N ARG A 55 -3.50 -15.20 -8.43
CA ARG A 55 -3.10 -14.45 -7.24
C ARG A 55 -2.51 -13.09 -7.58
N CYS A 56 -2.91 -12.09 -6.80
CA CYS A 56 -2.36 -10.74 -6.84
C CYS A 56 -1.98 -10.31 -5.43
N ALA A 57 -0.69 -10.36 -5.11
CA ALA A 57 -0.13 -9.81 -3.89
C ALA A 57 0.29 -8.35 -4.09
N PHE A 58 0.11 -7.52 -3.07
CA PHE A 58 0.56 -6.13 -3.06
C PHE A 58 0.85 -5.62 -1.65
N THR A 59 1.59 -4.51 -1.58
CA THR A 59 1.92 -3.77 -0.37
C THR A 59 1.86 -2.27 -0.64
N LEU A 60 2.01 -1.43 0.40
CA LEU A 60 2.10 0.02 0.27
C LEU A 60 3.49 0.52 0.64
N ASN A 61 4.01 1.42 -0.19
CA ASN A 61 5.18 2.22 0.14
C ASN A 61 4.74 3.65 0.47
N VAL A 62 5.27 4.21 1.53
CA VAL A 62 4.92 5.54 2.03
C VAL A 62 6.16 6.40 2.01
N SER A 63 6.05 7.63 1.50
CA SER A 63 7.19 8.54 1.46
C SER A 63 6.82 9.98 1.72
N PHE A 64 7.78 10.71 2.25
CA PHE A 64 7.72 12.15 2.41
C PHE A 64 9.03 12.77 1.92
N THR A 65 8.94 13.78 1.05
CA THR A 65 10.09 14.57 0.63
C THR A 65 9.64 16.02 0.54
N SER A 66 10.35 16.95 1.18
CA SER A 66 10.06 18.37 1.00
C SER A 66 10.42 18.81 -0.43
N ALA A 67 9.77 19.87 -0.90
CA ALA A 67 10.08 20.43 -2.22
C ALA A 67 11.56 20.87 -2.32
N GLN A 68 12.12 21.37 -1.21
CA GLN A 68 13.50 21.81 -1.12
C GLN A 68 14.49 20.63 -1.20
N GLU A 69 14.25 19.55 -0.46
CA GLU A 69 15.09 18.34 -0.53
C GLU A 69 15.11 17.75 -1.94
N TRP A 70 13.95 17.72 -2.61
CA TRP A 70 13.88 17.21 -3.98
C TRP A 70 14.63 18.11 -4.96
N ALA A 71 14.45 19.43 -4.88
CA ALA A 71 15.16 20.38 -5.72
C ALA A 71 16.69 20.29 -5.52
N ALA A 72 17.15 20.13 -4.27
CA ALA A 72 18.56 19.92 -3.96
C ALA A 72 19.07 18.58 -4.53
N ALA A 73 18.28 17.52 -4.43
CA ALA A 73 18.63 16.23 -5.00
C ALA A 73 18.75 16.27 -6.53
N GLN A 74 17.89 17.03 -7.22
CA GLN A 74 17.97 17.18 -8.68
C GLN A 74 19.26 17.85 -9.15
N VAL A 75 19.86 18.74 -8.33
CA VAL A 75 21.17 19.35 -8.64
C VAL A 75 22.29 18.32 -8.59
N VAL A 76 22.24 17.41 -7.60
CA VAL A 76 23.29 16.40 -7.38
C VAL A 76 23.08 15.16 -8.26
N GLN A 77 21.82 14.82 -8.55
CA GLN A 77 21.41 13.63 -9.28
C GLN A 77 20.41 14.00 -10.39
N PRO A 78 20.87 14.58 -11.53
CA PRO A 78 19.96 15.10 -12.57
C PRO A 78 19.04 14.06 -13.23
N TRP A 79 19.29 12.75 -13.01
CA TRP A 79 18.52 11.65 -13.58
C TRP A 79 17.29 11.22 -12.77
N ILE A 80 17.03 11.82 -11.60
CA ILE A 80 15.96 11.37 -10.68
C ILE A 80 14.55 11.81 -11.10
N GLY A 81 14.43 12.57 -12.19
CA GLY A 81 13.15 13.02 -12.75
C GLY A 81 12.55 14.23 -12.03
N ASP A 82 11.36 14.64 -12.46
CA ASP A 82 10.73 15.90 -12.02
C ASP A 82 10.05 15.82 -10.65
N ALA A 83 9.69 14.61 -10.19
CA ALA A 83 9.03 14.37 -8.92
C ALA A 83 9.41 12.99 -8.34
N PRO A 84 9.42 12.83 -7.00
CA PRO A 84 9.68 11.54 -6.36
C PRO A 84 8.56 10.53 -6.62
N ASN A 85 8.90 9.25 -6.50
CA ASN A 85 7.98 8.12 -6.64
C ASN A 85 8.09 7.19 -5.43
N ALA A 86 6.98 6.97 -4.72
CA ALA A 86 6.97 6.10 -3.54
C ALA A 86 7.33 4.63 -3.86
N ASN A 87 7.17 4.17 -5.10
CA ASN A 87 7.58 2.83 -5.53
C ASN A 87 9.01 2.77 -6.10
N ALA A 88 9.68 3.92 -6.26
CA ALA A 88 11.05 4.03 -6.75
C ALA A 88 11.80 5.11 -5.94
N HIS A 89 12.02 4.81 -4.66
CA HIS A 89 12.70 5.72 -3.74
C HIS A 89 14.12 6.06 -4.21
N THR A 90 14.42 7.37 -4.26
CA THR A 90 15.78 7.89 -4.45
C THR A 90 16.58 7.84 -3.15
N PRO A 91 17.61 6.98 -3.04
CA PRO A 91 18.35 6.81 -1.79
C PRO A 91 18.95 8.12 -1.27
N GLY A 92 18.81 8.35 0.04
CA GLY A 92 19.33 9.54 0.71
C GLY A 92 18.51 10.82 0.53
N VAL A 93 17.32 10.73 -0.08
CA VAL A 93 16.43 11.88 -0.31
C VAL A 93 15.09 11.65 0.38
N GLY A 94 14.77 12.48 1.36
CA GLY A 94 13.54 12.42 2.15
C GLY A 94 13.40 11.16 3.00
N TRP A 95 12.19 10.93 3.49
CA TRP A 95 11.80 9.75 4.25
C TRP A 95 11.01 8.78 3.37
N TRP A 96 11.28 7.48 3.54
CA TRP A 96 10.56 6.40 2.87
C TRP A 96 10.48 5.18 3.78
N GLN A 97 9.33 4.52 3.82
CA GLN A 97 9.15 3.21 4.44
C GLN A 97 8.09 2.39 3.72
N ARG A 98 8.21 1.08 3.82
CA ARG A 98 7.09 0.19 3.51
C ARG A 98 6.11 0.14 4.69
N VAL A 99 4.82 0.03 4.38
CA VAL A 99 3.74 0.03 5.38
C VAL A 99 3.90 -1.05 6.44
N GLY A 100 4.45 -2.21 6.10
CA GLY A 100 4.74 -3.27 7.07
C GLY A 100 5.57 -2.79 8.26
N SER A 101 6.59 -1.96 8.02
CA SER A 101 7.42 -1.36 9.06
C SER A 101 6.66 -0.36 9.95
N LEU A 102 5.43 0.00 9.59
CA LEU A 102 4.57 0.93 10.34
C LEU A 102 3.43 0.24 11.10
N VAL A 103 3.04 -1.00 10.79
CA VAL A 103 1.80 -1.60 11.34
C VAL A 103 2.03 -2.65 12.44
N ALA A 104 3.07 -3.48 12.40
CA ALA A 104 3.29 -4.50 13.44
C ALA A 104 4.75 -4.98 13.46
N ASP A 105 5.41 -4.99 14.62
CA ASP A 105 6.74 -5.55 14.94
C ASP A 105 7.86 -5.45 13.87
N GLY A 106 7.72 -4.56 12.89
CA GLY A 106 8.62 -4.44 11.73
C GLY A 106 8.44 -5.49 10.63
N HIS A 107 7.36 -6.27 10.60
CA HIS A 107 7.16 -7.30 9.56
C HIS A 107 6.68 -6.71 8.23
N ASP A 108 7.14 -7.29 7.13
CA ASP A 108 6.72 -6.89 5.79
C ASP A 108 5.26 -7.31 5.54
N HIS A 109 4.35 -6.33 5.48
CA HIS A 109 2.91 -6.57 5.34
C HIS A 109 2.49 -6.60 3.88
N TRP A 110 1.85 -7.71 3.50
CA TRP A 110 1.37 -7.96 2.15
C TRP A 110 -0.07 -8.44 2.19
N TRP A 111 -0.91 -7.85 1.35
CA TRP A 111 -2.26 -8.35 1.09
C TRP A 111 -2.26 -9.27 -0.11
N LEU A 112 -3.16 -10.23 -0.10
CA LEU A 112 -3.37 -11.20 -1.18
C LEU A 112 -4.82 -11.13 -1.66
N VAL A 113 -5.01 -10.93 -2.96
CA VAL A 113 -6.29 -11.11 -3.65
C VAL A 113 -6.19 -12.36 -4.50
N GLN A 114 -7.13 -13.29 -4.34
CA GLN A 114 -7.20 -14.52 -5.12
C GLN A 114 -8.45 -14.53 -6.00
N ALA A 115 -8.32 -15.09 -7.19
CA ALA A 115 -9.49 -15.41 -7.98
C ALA A 115 -10.24 -16.58 -7.33
N CYS A 116 -11.56 -16.49 -7.29
CA CYS A 116 -12.38 -17.66 -6.98
C CYS A 116 -12.20 -18.64 -8.15
N ASP A 117 -11.87 -19.89 -7.87
CA ASP A 117 -11.99 -20.92 -8.90
C ASP A 117 -13.48 -21.07 -9.23
N ASP A 118 -13.86 -20.72 -10.45
CA ASP A 118 -15.18 -21.02 -11.03
C ASP A 118 -15.24 -22.54 -11.24
N GLY A 119 -15.42 -23.29 -10.15
CA GLY A 119 -15.38 -24.75 -10.16
C GLY A 119 -16.50 -25.34 -11.00
N GLU A 120 -16.19 -25.74 -12.23
CA GLU A 120 -16.91 -26.78 -12.96
C GLU A 120 -15.99 -27.98 -13.20
N GLY A 121 -16.26 -29.08 -12.47
CA GLY A 121 -15.98 -30.44 -12.94
C GLY A 121 -14.64 -31.09 -12.61
N GLY A 122 -14.59 -31.81 -11.48
CA GLY A 122 -14.09 -33.18 -11.38
C GLY A 122 -12.64 -33.51 -11.76
N GLY A 123 -11.83 -33.90 -10.77
CA GLY A 123 -10.63 -34.71 -11.00
C GLY A 123 -9.64 -34.65 -9.84
N ALA A 124 -9.56 -35.74 -9.07
CA ALA A 124 -8.56 -35.93 -8.04
C ALA A 124 -7.13 -35.78 -8.57
N GLY A 125 -6.29 -35.00 -7.89
CA GLY A 125 -4.86 -34.89 -8.18
C GLY A 125 -4.17 -33.89 -7.26
N GLY A 126 -3.23 -34.36 -6.45
CA GLY A 126 -2.68 -33.65 -5.29
C GLY A 126 -1.92 -32.36 -5.61
N GLY A 127 -2.09 -31.38 -4.73
CA GLY A 127 -1.32 -30.14 -4.67
C GLY A 127 -0.79 -29.92 -3.27
N SER A 128 0.54 -29.94 -3.14
CA SER A 128 1.32 -29.70 -1.93
C SER A 128 0.91 -28.40 -1.23
N ALA A 129 0.73 -28.49 0.09
CA ALA A 129 0.43 -27.38 0.98
C ALA A 129 1.47 -26.26 0.84
N VAL A 130 1.02 -25.10 0.34
CA VAL A 130 1.59 -23.81 0.69
C VAL A 130 0.54 -23.12 1.56
N ASP A 131 0.91 -22.97 2.83
CA ASP A 131 0.34 -22.18 3.92
C ASP A 131 -1.12 -21.70 3.76
N GLY A 132 -2.01 -22.31 4.56
CA GLY A 132 -3.46 -22.10 4.55
C GLY A 132 -3.90 -20.74 5.09
N GLY A 133 -3.65 -19.68 4.32
CA GLY A 133 -4.32 -18.39 4.49
C GLY A 133 -5.78 -18.50 4.05
N GLU A 134 -6.70 -18.17 4.96
CA GLU A 134 -8.11 -17.99 4.65
C GLU A 134 -8.27 -17.02 3.48
N VAL A 135 -9.13 -17.35 2.51
CA VAL A 135 -9.43 -16.44 1.39
C VAL A 135 -10.23 -15.27 1.96
N VAL A 136 -9.53 -14.22 2.40
CA VAL A 136 -10.14 -12.98 2.87
C VAL A 136 -10.82 -12.33 1.67
N GLY A 137 -12.14 -12.12 1.76
CA GLY A 137 -12.91 -11.48 0.68
C GLY A 137 -12.36 -10.10 0.33
N VAL A 138 -12.55 -9.68 -0.93
CA VAL A 138 -12.10 -8.37 -1.45
C VAL A 138 -12.52 -7.20 -0.56
N ASP A 139 -13.71 -7.27 0.03
CA ASP A 139 -14.22 -6.25 0.96
C ASP A 139 -13.42 -6.17 2.27
N ALA A 140 -13.00 -7.30 2.81
CA ALA A 140 -12.20 -7.35 4.04
C ALA A 140 -10.77 -6.87 3.79
N VAL A 141 -10.15 -7.25 2.66
CA VAL A 141 -8.85 -6.69 2.24
C VAL A 141 -8.97 -5.17 2.04
N ALA A 142 -10.06 -4.70 1.41
CA ALA A 142 -10.28 -3.28 1.21
C ALA A 142 -10.44 -2.52 2.54
N ALA A 143 -11.23 -3.05 3.47
CA ALA A 143 -11.44 -2.45 4.79
C ALA A 143 -10.11 -2.31 5.55
N GLU A 144 -9.32 -3.39 5.60
CA GLU A 144 -8.03 -3.38 6.28
C GLU A 144 -7.05 -2.36 5.68
N VAL A 145 -6.94 -2.30 4.35
CA VAL A 145 -6.10 -1.31 3.65
C VAL A 145 -6.56 0.13 3.94
N ILE A 146 -7.88 0.35 4.02
CA ILE A 146 -8.45 1.66 4.32
C ILE A 146 -8.14 2.06 5.77
N ASP A 147 -8.32 1.16 6.72
CA ASP A 147 -8.09 1.41 8.14
C ASP A 147 -6.61 1.65 8.44
N ILE A 148 -5.71 0.84 7.88
CA ILE A 148 -4.26 1.04 7.99
C ILE A 148 -3.86 2.42 7.46
N VAL A 149 -4.45 2.86 6.34
CA VAL A 149 -4.13 4.19 5.82
C VAL A 149 -4.68 5.29 6.72
N ALA A 150 -5.89 5.15 7.23
CA ALA A 150 -6.52 6.14 8.10
C ALA A 150 -5.78 6.31 9.43
N GLU A 151 -5.43 5.21 10.06
CA GLU A 151 -4.96 5.19 11.45
C GLU A 151 -3.44 5.22 11.57
N VAL A 152 -2.73 4.76 10.54
CA VAL A 152 -1.27 4.65 10.57
C VAL A 152 -0.64 5.59 9.56
N VAL A 153 -0.97 5.45 8.27
CA VAL A 153 -0.23 6.16 7.21
C VAL A 153 -0.52 7.67 7.21
N LEU A 154 -1.78 8.08 7.33
CA LEU A 154 -2.13 9.51 7.28
C LEU A 154 -1.52 10.31 8.44
N PRO A 155 -1.55 9.85 9.71
CA PRO A 155 -0.85 10.54 10.79
C PRO A 155 0.65 10.70 10.55
N GLN A 156 1.31 9.70 9.94
CA GLN A 156 2.73 9.76 9.60
C GLN A 156 3.04 10.85 8.56
N LEU A 157 2.19 10.95 7.53
CA LEU A 157 2.34 11.96 6.48
C LEU A 157 1.98 13.36 6.99
N GLN A 158 0.89 13.48 7.74
CA GLN A 158 0.42 14.76 8.29
C GLN A 158 1.43 15.35 9.27
N ALA A 159 1.97 14.56 10.20
CA ALA A 159 3.01 15.03 11.12
C ALA A 159 4.24 15.58 10.39
N ARG A 160 4.66 14.94 9.29
CA ARG A 160 5.80 15.41 8.48
C ARG A 160 5.48 16.68 7.69
N LEU A 161 4.26 16.79 7.17
CA LEU A 161 3.78 18.02 6.54
C LEU A 161 3.74 19.20 7.51
N ASP A 162 3.34 18.95 8.75
CA ASP A 162 3.18 19.97 9.79
C ASP A 162 4.49 20.24 10.57
N GLY A 163 5.58 19.56 10.22
CA GLY A 163 6.86 19.66 10.93
C GLY A 163 6.79 19.20 12.39
N GLN A 164 5.83 18.34 12.73
CA GLN A 164 5.60 17.82 14.07
C GLN A 164 6.38 16.51 14.31
N PRO A 165 6.61 16.16 15.59
CA PRO A 165 7.10 14.82 15.94
C PRO A 165 6.22 13.74 15.31
N VAL A 166 6.87 12.77 14.67
CA VAL A 166 6.19 11.65 14.02
C VAL A 166 5.55 10.77 15.09
N PRO A 167 4.24 10.46 15.00
CA PRO A 167 3.59 9.62 15.99
C PRO A 167 4.21 8.22 15.99
N ALA A 168 4.30 7.59 17.17
CA ALA A 168 4.55 6.15 17.21
C ALA A 168 3.38 5.45 16.49
N PRO A 169 3.66 4.42 15.68
CA PRO A 169 2.58 3.63 15.11
C PRO A 169 1.71 3.06 16.25
N PRO A 170 0.38 3.00 16.08
CA PRO A 170 -0.47 2.33 17.05
C PRO A 170 -0.05 0.86 17.15
N VAL A 171 -0.18 0.28 18.34
CA VAL A 171 0.02 -1.16 18.51
C VAL A 171 -1.16 -1.86 17.83
N TRP A 172 -0.95 -2.27 16.58
CA TRP A 172 -1.96 -3.02 15.85
C TRP A 172 -1.94 -4.45 16.36
N SER A 173 -2.90 -4.81 17.22
CA SER A 173 -3.13 -6.22 17.52
C SER A 173 -3.79 -6.85 16.30
N TRP A 174 -2.99 -7.49 15.44
CA TRP A 174 -3.55 -8.44 14.48
C TRP A 174 -4.24 -9.52 15.28
N THR A 175 -5.56 -9.43 15.39
CA THR A 175 -6.36 -10.54 15.90
C THR A 175 -6.54 -11.43 14.69
N ALA A 176 -5.78 -12.53 14.64
CA ALA A 176 -6.09 -13.59 13.68
C ALA A 176 -7.60 -13.82 13.72
N PRO A 177 -8.33 -13.87 12.58
CA PRO A 177 -9.69 -14.37 12.62
C PRO A 177 -9.64 -15.71 13.36
N SER A 178 -10.41 -15.79 14.45
CA SER A 178 -10.43 -16.96 15.31
C SER A 178 -10.78 -18.17 14.46
N ARG A 179 -9.85 -19.11 14.33
CA ARG A 179 -10.10 -20.42 13.73
C ARG A 179 -11.21 -21.10 14.54
N THR A 180 -12.44 -21.07 14.05
CA THR A 180 -13.56 -21.87 14.54
C THR A 180 -14.04 -22.80 13.46
#